data_AF-S6TNS2-F1
#
_entry.id   AF-S6TNS2-F1
#
_cell.length_a   1.000
_cell.length_b   1.000
_cell.length_c   1.000
_cell.angle_alpha   90.00
_cell.angle_beta   90.00
_cell.angle_gamma   90.00
#
_symmetry.space_group_name_H-M   'P 1'
#
loop_
_entity.id
_entity.type
_entity.pdbx_description
1 polymer ?
#
loop_
_entity_poly.entity_id
_entity_poly.type
_entity_poly.pdbx_seq_one_letter_code
_entity_poly.pdbx_strand_id
1 'polypeptide(L)'
;MRKFFATCLVLLSVVSLVSYAIWTGQRPAGHYLSDLRIRLAINEGEPSKRGNLLGIEPVLFPTDYQHPDRLHRKLAAYLQQARDYGLINPKTVVVLPEHIGTWLFASGEKDQLYQAATVDEAMEWLSWSNPLQFVAAMLGAEGRDRMDDAHLRIKAR
;
A
#
# COMPACT_ATOMS: atom_id res chain seq x y z
N MET A 1 -12.06 4.45 50.02
CA MET A 1 -12.45 3.75 48.77
C MET A 1 -12.32 4.62 47.52
N ARG A 2 -12.97 5.79 47.41
CA ARG A 2 -12.91 6.65 46.19
C ARG A 2 -11.51 6.97 45.66
N LYS A 3 -10.55 7.31 46.54
CA LYS A 3 -9.16 7.63 46.14
C LYS A 3 -8.42 6.41 45.57
N PHE A 4 -8.63 5.24 46.17
CA PHE A 4 -8.05 3.98 45.70
C PHE A 4 -8.58 3.61 44.31
N PHE A 5 -9.90 3.71 44.11
CA PHE A 5 -10.53 3.50 42.80
C PHE A 5 -10.00 4.49 41.75
N ALA A 6 -9.85 5.77 42.10
CA ALA A 6 -9.31 6.78 41.20
C ALA A 6 -7.86 6.46 40.80
N THR A 7 -6.99 6.07 41.75
CA THR A 7 -5.61 5.70 41.45
C THR A 7 -5.53 4.46 40.56
N CYS A 8 -6.33 3.43 40.83
CA CYS A 8 -6.39 2.24 39.98
C CYS A 8 -6.85 2.58 38.55
N LEU A 9 -7.86 3.45 38.41
CA LEU A 9 -8.34 3.88 37.10
C LEU A 9 -7.25 4.61 36.32
N VAL A 10 -6.53 5.55 36.95
CA VAL A 10 -5.44 6.29 36.32
C VAL A 10 -4.32 5.35 35.88
N LEU A 11 -3.90 4.42 36.73
CA LEU A 11 -2.87 3.43 36.39
C LEU A 11 -3.30 2.57 35.20
N LEU A 12 -4.54 2.11 35.19
CA LEU A 12 -5.09 1.31 34.09
C LEU A 12 -5.12 2.10 32.78
N SER A 13 -5.55 3.37 32.81
CA SER A 13 -5.51 4.25 31.64
C SER A 13 -4.08 4.47 31.11
N VAL A 14 -3.10 4.68 32.00
CA VAL A 14 -1.70 4.84 31.60
C VAL A 14 -1.18 3.57 30.92
N VAL A 15 -1.44 2.40 31.51
CA VAL A 15 -1.03 1.11 30.92
C VAL A 15 -1.67 0.94 29.54
N SER A 16 -2.97 1.18 29.41
CA SER A 16 -3.66 1.10 28.12
C SER A 16 -3.06 2.03 27.06
N LEU A 17 -2.74 3.28 27.42
CA LEU A 17 -2.14 4.25 26.50
C LEU A 17 -0.74 3.83 26.05
N VAL A 18 0.09 3.32 26.98
CA VAL A 18 1.44 2.84 26.65
C VAL A 18 1.37 1.60 25.76
N SER A 19 0.49 0.64 26.08
CA SER A 19 0.28 -0.54 25.24
C SER A 19 -0.18 -0.16 23.84
N TYR A 20 -1.09 0.79 23.71
CA TYR A 20 -1.53 1.30 22.41
C TYR A 20 -0.40 1.99 21.65
N ALA A 21 0.38 2.86 22.30
CA ALA A 21 1.54 3.49 21.67
C ALA A 21 2.56 2.46 21.14
N ILE A 22 2.87 1.43 21.93
CA ILE A 22 3.73 0.32 21.48
C ILE A 22 3.12 -0.39 20.28
N TRP A 23 1.81 -0.70 20.33
CA TRP A 23 1.11 -1.36 19.24
C TRP A 23 1.18 -0.52 17.95
N THR A 24 0.98 0.80 18.00
CA THR A 24 1.05 1.65 16.79
C THR A 24 2.41 1.58 16.08
N GLY A 25 3.50 1.39 16.84
CA GLY A 25 4.85 1.22 16.29
C GLY A 25 5.14 -0.15 15.66
N GLN A 26 4.38 -1.19 15.99
CA GLN A 26 4.60 -2.54 15.46
C GLN A 26 4.08 -2.65 14.03
N ARG A 27 4.93 -2.96 13.06
CA ARG A 27 4.52 -3.16 11.67
C ARG A 27 5.03 -4.50 11.15
N PRO A 28 4.48 -5.63 11.62
CA PRO A 28 4.88 -6.93 11.10
C PRO A 28 4.55 -7.00 9.61
N ALA A 29 5.44 -7.61 8.83
CA ALA A 29 5.18 -7.83 7.42
C ALA A 29 4.25 -9.04 7.24
N GLY A 30 3.15 -8.84 6.52
CA GLY A 30 2.25 -9.93 6.17
C GLY A 30 2.93 -11.01 5.36
N HIS A 31 2.60 -12.27 5.64
CA HIS A 31 3.14 -13.45 4.97
C HIS A 31 2.37 -13.77 3.68
N TYR A 32 2.28 -12.79 2.78
CA TYR A 32 1.65 -12.97 1.48
C TYR A 32 2.71 -13.10 0.38
N LEU A 33 2.60 -14.15 -0.44
CA LEU A 33 3.41 -14.31 -1.64
C LEU A 33 2.62 -13.80 -2.83
N SER A 34 3.15 -12.78 -3.50
CA SER A 34 2.57 -12.26 -4.73
C SER A 34 2.44 -13.37 -5.77
N ASP A 35 1.27 -13.51 -6.39
CA ASP A 35 1.16 -14.34 -7.59
C ASP A 35 1.92 -13.66 -8.73
N LEU A 36 2.88 -14.40 -9.31
CA LEU A 36 3.80 -13.91 -10.34
C LEU A 36 3.44 -14.43 -11.74
N ARG A 37 2.31 -15.12 -11.89
CA ARG A 37 1.91 -15.73 -13.16
C ARG A 37 1.31 -14.68 -14.10
N ILE A 38 1.77 -14.66 -15.34
CA ILE A 38 1.16 -13.89 -16.43
C ILE A 38 0.09 -14.72 -17.15
N ARG A 39 -0.98 -14.05 -17.59
CA ARG A 39 -1.89 -14.54 -18.63
C ARG A 39 -1.79 -13.66 -19.87
N LEU A 40 -1.42 -14.23 -21.01
CA LEU A 40 -1.49 -13.54 -22.30
C LEU A 40 -2.96 -13.46 -22.72
N ALA A 41 -3.51 -12.25 -22.79
CA ALA A 41 -4.90 -12.05 -23.18
C ALA A 41 -5.05 -11.82 -24.70
N ILE A 42 -4.19 -10.99 -25.28
CA ILE A 42 -4.27 -10.55 -26.68
C ILE A 42 -2.85 -10.45 -27.26
N ASN A 43 -2.66 -10.97 -28.47
CA ASN A 43 -1.44 -10.80 -29.25
C ASN A 43 -1.83 -10.54 -30.72
N GLU A 44 -1.82 -9.26 -31.10
CA GLU A 44 -2.25 -8.81 -32.42
C GLU A 44 -1.06 -8.30 -33.24
N GLY A 45 -1.00 -8.72 -34.50
CA GLY A 45 0.05 -8.34 -35.45
C GLY A 45 1.10 -9.41 -35.68
N GLU A 46 2.01 -9.10 -36.60
CA GLU A 46 3.06 -10.02 -37.05
C GLU A 46 4.42 -9.61 -36.48
N PRO A 47 5.23 -10.56 -35.98
CA PRO A 47 6.60 -10.28 -35.55
C PRO A 47 7.41 -9.61 -36.65
N SER A 48 7.94 -8.42 -36.39
CA SER A 48 8.75 -7.66 -37.35
C SER A 48 10.00 -7.05 -36.71
N LYS A 49 10.98 -6.69 -37.54
CA LYS A 49 12.22 -6.02 -37.09
C LYS A 49 12.02 -4.57 -36.65
N ARG A 50 10.79 -4.05 -36.69
CA ARG A 50 10.45 -2.66 -36.32
C ARG A 50 10.10 -2.48 -34.85
N GLY A 51 10.05 -3.55 -34.07
CA GLY A 51 9.61 -3.52 -32.67
C GLY A 51 8.11 -3.77 -32.55
N ASN A 52 7.63 -3.80 -31.32
CA ASN A 52 6.23 -4.04 -30.96
C ASN A 52 5.84 -3.18 -29.75
N LEU A 53 4.54 -2.94 -29.61
CA LEU A 53 3.95 -2.33 -28.43
C LEU A 53 3.42 -3.44 -27.53
N LEU A 54 3.88 -3.50 -26.28
CA LEU A 54 3.45 -4.50 -25.31
C LEU A 54 2.69 -3.81 -24.18
N GLY A 55 1.38 -3.97 -24.17
CA GLY A 55 0.56 -3.64 -23.00
C GLY A 55 0.65 -4.75 -21.98
N ILE A 56 0.94 -4.42 -20.73
CA ILE A 56 0.91 -5.37 -19.60
C ILE A 56 -0.13 -4.86 -18.61
N GLU A 57 -1.16 -5.67 -18.35
CA GLU A 57 -2.14 -5.41 -17.30
C GLU A 57 -1.86 -6.37 -16.12
N PRO A 58 -1.07 -5.95 -15.12
CA PRO A 58 -0.77 -6.79 -13.99
C PRO A 58 -1.96 -6.84 -13.03
N VAL A 59 -2.31 -8.04 -12.56
CA VAL A 59 -3.26 -8.19 -11.47
C VAL A 59 -2.54 -7.86 -10.17
N LEU A 60 -2.81 -6.69 -9.58
CA LEU A 60 -2.18 -6.22 -8.35
C LEU A 60 -3.13 -6.35 -7.16
N PHE A 61 -2.58 -6.67 -5.99
CA PHE A 61 -3.30 -6.79 -4.73
C PHE A 61 -2.79 -5.74 -3.73
N PRO A 62 -3.60 -5.36 -2.72
CA PRO A 62 -3.16 -4.39 -1.70
C PRO A 62 -1.81 -4.75 -1.06
N THR A 63 -1.57 -6.05 -0.80
CA THR A 63 -0.33 -6.55 -0.20
C THR A 63 0.93 -6.40 -1.07
N ASP A 64 0.78 -6.19 -2.39
CA ASP A 64 1.89 -5.88 -3.30
C ASP A 64 2.41 -4.44 -3.06
N TYR A 65 1.55 -3.55 -2.55
CA TYR A 65 1.89 -2.16 -2.21
C TYR A 65 2.49 -2.02 -0.82
N GLN A 66 2.58 -3.10 -0.04
CA GLN A 66 3.11 -3.06 1.31
C GLN A 66 4.58 -2.62 1.38
N HIS A 67 5.34 -2.91 0.32
CA HIS A 67 6.72 -2.47 0.16
C HIS A 67 7.03 -2.25 -1.32
N PRO A 68 7.81 -1.21 -1.70
CA PRO A 68 8.16 -0.97 -3.09
C PRO A 68 8.82 -2.18 -3.76
N ASP A 69 9.64 -2.92 -3.03
CA ASP A 69 10.29 -4.15 -3.53
C ASP A 69 9.31 -5.28 -3.88
N ARG A 70 8.12 -5.32 -3.27
CA ARG A 70 7.10 -6.32 -3.62
C ARG A 70 6.47 -6.00 -4.96
N LEU A 71 6.01 -4.76 -5.12
CA LEU A 71 5.51 -4.26 -6.40
C LEU A 71 6.57 -4.41 -7.49
N HIS A 72 7.82 -3.99 -7.22
CA HIS A 72 8.92 -4.13 -8.15
C HIS A 72 9.14 -5.59 -8.57
N ARG A 73 9.25 -6.53 -7.62
CA ARG A 73 9.41 -7.96 -7.94
C ARG A 73 8.27 -8.51 -8.76
N LYS A 74 7.04 -8.11 -8.47
CA LYS A 74 5.87 -8.52 -9.24
C LYS A 74 5.97 -8.04 -10.68
N LEU A 75 6.18 -6.74 -10.89
CA LEU A 75 6.33 -6.16 -12.23
C LEU A 75 7.55 -6.73 -12.98
N ALA A 76 8.65 -6.98 -12.28
CA ALA A 76 9.85 -7.61 -12.84
C ALA A 76 9.54 -9.03 -13.33
N ALA A 77 8.72 -9.80 -12.61
CA ALA A 77 8.27 -11.11 -13.05
C ALA A 77 7.40 -11.02 -14.32
N TYR A 78 6.50 -10.03 -14.39
CA TYR A 78 5.73 -9.74 -15.61
C TYR A 78 6.64 -9.46 -16.82
N LEU A 79 7.66 -8.62 -16.63
CA LEU A 79 8.62 -8.31 -17.69
C LEU A 79 9.51 -9.50 -18.05
N GLN A 80 9.90 -10.31 -17.07
CA GLN A 80 10.75 -11.47 -17.31
C GLN A 80 10.02 -12.54 -18.10
N GLN A 81 8.81 -12.93 -17.69
CA GLN A 81 8.07 -13.96 -18.42
C GLN A 81 7.62 -13.45 -19.82
N ALA A 82 7.38 -12.15 -20.01
CA ALA A 82 7.20 -11.59 -21.35
C ALA A 82 8.47 -11.69 -22.23
N ARG A 83 9.67 -11.51 -21.65
CA ARG A 83 10.94 -11.80 -22.34
C ARG A 83 11.04 -13.28 -22.71
N ASP A 84 10.69 -14.18 -21.78
CA ASP A 84 10.77 -15.62 -21.99
C ASP A 84 9.81 -16.11 -23.10
N TYR A 85 8.69 -15.41 -23.30
CA TYR A 85 7.77 -15.63 -24.43
C TYR A 85 8.20 -14.96 -25.75
N GLY A 86 9.37 -14.30 -25.77
CA GLY A 86 9.85 -13.59 -26.97
C GLY A 86 9.06 -12.33 -27.33
N LEU A 87 8.23 -11.83 -26.41
CA LEU A 87 7.40 -10.63 -26.63
C LEU A 87 8.19 -9.33 -26.44
N ILE A 88 9.38 -9.40 -25.82
CA ILE A 88 10.25 -8.25 -25.56
C ILE A 88 11.57 -8.39 -26.33
N ASN A 89 11.89 -7.36 -27.11
CA ASN A 89 13.13 -7.19 -27.86
C ASN A 89 13.67 -5.75 -27.66
N PRO A 90 14.86 -5.39 -28.18
CA PRO A 90 15.45 -4.07 -27.97
C PRO A 90 14.63 -2.87 -28.49
N LYS A 91 13.61 -3.10 -29.33
CA LYS A 91 12.73 -2.07 -29.89
C LYS A 91 11.30 -2.15 -29.33
N THR A 92 11.07 -2.97 -28.30
CA THR A 92 9.77 -3.08 -27.65
C THR A 92 9.52 -1.88 -26.75
N VAL A 93 8.34 -1.27 -26.86
CA VAL A 93 7.84 -0.28 -25.92
C VAL A 93 6.83 -0.97 -25.01
N VAL A 94 7.10 -0.97 -23.70
CA VAL A 94 6.18 -1.54 -22.71
C VAL A 94 5.30 -0.43 -22.14
N VAL A 95 3.99 -0.67 -22.14
CA VAL A 95 2.99 0.22 -21.56
C VAL A 95 2.38 -0.49 -20.35
N LEU A 96 2.38 0.22 -19.22
CA LEU A 96 1.75 -0.20 -17.98
C LEU A 96 0.46 0.61 -17.75
N PRO A 97 -0.49 0.12 -16.94
CA PRO A 97 -1.70 0.86 -16.64
C PRO A 97 -1.38 2.15 -15.90
N GLU A 98 -2.30 3.11 -16.02
CA GLU A 98 -2.29 4.31 -15.19
C GLU A 98 -2.39 3.97 -13.70
N HIS A 99 -1.90 4.87 -12.85
CA HIS A 99 -1.98 4.76 -11.39
C HIS A 99 -1.33 3.51 -10.76
N ILE A 100 -0.50 2.78 -11.52
CA ILE A 100 0.14 1.55 -11.02
C ILE A 100 0.94 1.76 -9.72
N GLY A 101 1.48 2.97 -9.52
CA GLY A 101 2.25 3.34 -8.33
C GLY A 101 1.46 4.12 -7.28
N THR A 102 0.21 4.52 -7.53
CA THR A 102 -0.54 5.43 -6.64
C THR A 102 -0.68 4.86 -5.23
N TRP A 103 -0.94 3.56 -5.11
CA TRP A 103 -1.11 2.91 -3.81
C TRP A 103 0.18 2.67 -3.03
N LEU A 104 1.37 2.98 -3.58
CA LEU A 104 2.59 3.09 -2.77
C LEU A 104 2.46 4.19 -1.70
N PHE A 105 1.47 5.07 -1.83
CA PHE A 105 0.96 5.91 -0.74
C PHE A 105 0.84 5.14 0.58
N ALA A 106 0.27 3.93 0.57
CA ALA A 106 0.05 3.14 1.79
C ALA A 106 1.28 2.34 2.23
N SER A 107 2.42 2.46 1.54
CA SER A 107 3.61 1.64 1.80
C SER A 107 4.07 1.72 3.26
N GLY A 108 4.44 0.56 3.80
CA GLY A 108 4.94 0.40 5.16
C GLY A 108 3.88 0.52 6.24
N GLU A 109 2.59 0.60 5.92
CA GLU A 109 1.51 0.55 6.92
C GLU A 109 1.25 -0.86 7.46
N LYS A 110 0.35 -0.95 8.45
CA LYS A 110 -0.01 -2.22 9.09
C LYS A 110 -0.75 -3.17 8.16
N ASP A 111 -0.63 -4.48 8.42
CA ASP A 111 -1.34 -5.53 7.69
C ASP A 111 -2.86 -5.34 7.61
N GLN A 112 -3.47 -4.80 8.68
CA GLN A 112 -4.91 -4.54 8.72
C GLN A 112 -5.36 -3.56 7.62
N LEU A 113 -4.53 -2.58 7.26
CA LEU A 113 -4.82 -1.65 6.18
C LEU A 113 -4.95 -2.37 4.83
N TYR A 114 -4.07 -3.33 4.54
CA TYR A 114 -4.10 -4.06 3.27
C TYR A 114 -5.14 -5.19 3.24
N GLN A 115 -5.67 -5.59 4.41
CA GLN A 115 -6.73 -6.59 4.54
C GLN A 115 -8.12 -5.97 4.60
N ALA A 116 -8.22 -4.64 4.71
CA ALA A 116 -9.46 -3.91 4.73
C ALA A 116 -10.31 -4.22 3.49
N ALA A 117 -11.62 -4.34 3.67
CA ALA A 117 -12.55 -4.65 2.59
C ALA A 117 -12.83 -3.43 1.70
N THR A 118 -12.70 -2.22 2.26
CA THR A 118 -12.95 -0.95 1.57
C THR A 118 -11.81 0.04 1.76
N VAL A 119 -11.76 1.06 0.89
CA VAL A 119 -10.80 2.17 1.01
C VAL A 119 -11.05 2.95 2.30
N ASP A 120 -12.32 3.18 2.66
CA ASP A 120 -12.69 3.89 3.88
C ASP A 120 -12.15 3.18 5.13
N GLU A 121 -12.34 1.85 5.21
CA GLU A 121 -11.79 1.04 6.30
C GLU A 121 -10.24 1.08 6.32
N ALA A 122 -9.61 1.04 5.15
CA ALA A 122 -8.16 1.19 5.04
C ALA A 122 -7.67 2.54 5.58
N MET A 123 -8.40 3.63 5.32
CA MET A 123 -8.09 4.97 5.80
C MET A 123 -8.36 5.14 7.30
N GLU A 124 -9.36 4.45 7.84
CA GLU A 124 -9.54 4.32 9.29
C GLU A 124 -8.32 3.63 9.92
N TRP A 125 -7.88 2.49 9.37
CA TRP A 125 -6.67 1.81 9.83
C TRP A 125 -5.43 2.69 9.76
N LEU A 126 -5.29 3.51 8.70
CA LEU A 126 -4.22 4.49 8.59
C LEU A 126 -4.24 5.47 9.77
N SER A 127 -5.43 5.96 10.13
CA SER A 127 -5.64 6.91 11.23
C SER A 127 -5.35 6.27 12.60
N TRP A 128 -5.90 5.07 12.85
CA TRP A 128 -5.72 4.32 14.10
C TRP A 128 -4.28 3.83 14.30
N SER A 129 -3.54 3.61 13.21
CA SER A 129 -2.14 3.18 13.27
C SER A 129 -1.17 4.34 13.46
N ASN A 130 -1.61 5.58 13.17
CA ASN A 130 -0.78 6.78 13.20
C ASN A 130 -1.46 7.94 13.97
N PRO A 131 -1.95 7.73 15.21
CA PRO A 131 -2.85 8.67 15.89
C PRO A 131 -2.22 10.05 16.11
N LEU A 132 -0.95 10.12 16.51
CA LEU A 132 -0.26 11.40 16.74
C LEU A 132 -0.04 12.17 15.43
N GLN A 133 0.32 11.46 14.36
CA GLN A 133 0.53 12.05 13.04
C GLN A 133 -0.80 12.52 12.45
N PHE A 134 -1.86 11.73 12.63
CA PHE A 134 -3.20 12.08 12.19
C PHE A 134 -3.72 13.34 12.89
N VAL A 135 -3.59 13.44 14.21
CA VAL A 135 -3.98 14.65 14.94
C VAL A 135 -3.19 15.87 14.47
N ALA A 136 -1.86 15.74 14.29
CA ALA A 136 -1.04 16.83 13.77
C ALA A 136 -1.45 17.23 12.34
N ALA A 137 -1.74 16.25 11.48
CA ALA A 137 -2.19 16.46 10.11
C ALA A 137 -3.56 17.15 10.06
N MET A 138 -4.50 16.75 10.92
CA MET A 138 -5.83 17.36 11.04
C MET A 138 -5.77 18.83 11.48
N LEU A 139 -4.82 19.19 12.35
CA LEU A 139 -4.62 20.59 12.77
C LEU A 139 -4.03 21.46 11.64
N GLY A 140 -3.22 20.86 10.77
CA GLY A 140 -2.61 21.54 9.63
C GLY A 140 -3.39 21.42 8.32
N ALA A 141 -4.53 20.73 8.32
CA ALA A 141 -5.29 20.47 7.09
C ALA A 141 -6.12 21.69 6.66
N GLU A 142 -5.91 22.10 5.41
CA GLU A 142 -6.44 23.30 4.77
C GLU A 142 -7.31 22.96 3.55
N GLY A 143 -7.33 21.68 3.14
CA GLY A 143 -8.13 21.19 2.02
C GLY A 143 -9.64 21.36 2.24
N ARG A 144 -10.40 21.32 1.12
CA ARG A 144 -11.88 21.35 1.16
C ARG A 144 -12.45 20.19 1.96
N ASP A 145 -11.88 19.00 1.77
CA ASP A 145 -12.06 17.88 2.67
C ASP A 145 -10.85 17.80 3.60
N ARG A 146 -11.11 18.03 4.88
CA ARG A 146 -10.05 18.06 5.90
C ARG A 146 -9.53 16.67 6.22
N MET A 147 -10.37 15.62 6.10
CA MET A 147 -9.97 14.25 6.42
C MET A 147 -9.04 13.69 5.35
N ASP A 148 -9.42 13.82 4.08
CA ASP A 148 -8.58 13.35 2.96
C ASP A 148 -7.23 14.09 2.93
N ASP A 149 -7.23 15.41 3.16
CA ASP A 149 -6.00 16.20 3.28
C ASP A 149 -5.11 15.69 4.42
N ALA A 150 -5.71 15.37 5.58
CA ALA A 150 -4.98 14.82 6.70
C ALA A 150 -4.38 13.43 6.40
N HIS A 151 -5.11 12.55 5.73
CA HIS A 151 -4.60 11.23 5.30
C HIS A 151 -3.41 11.36 4.35
N LEU A 152 -3.48 12.28 3.39
CA LEU A 152 -2.36 12.56 2.49
C LEU A 152 -1.15 13.12 3.25
N ARG A 153 -1.37 14.06 4.18
CA ARG A 153 -0.29 14.68 4.98
C ARG A 153 0.44 13.71 5.90
N ILE A 154 -0.23 12.69 6.43
CA ILE A 154 0.44 11.64 7.22
C ILE A 154 1.58 10.99 6.43
N LYS A 155 1.41 10.86 5.11
CA LYS A 155 2.37 10.18 4.22
C LYS A 155 3.27 11.13 3.43
N ALA A 156 3.14 12.44 3.59
CA ALA A 156 3.85 13.46 2.82
C ALA A 156 5.28 13.77 3.34
N ARG A 157 5.94 12.83 4.02
CA ARG A 157 7.20 13.07 4.72
C ARG A 157 8.44 12.66 3.92
#